data_AF-A0A417Z7W6-F1
#
_entry.id   AF-A0A417Z7W6-F1
#
_cell.length_a   1.000
_cell.length_b   1.000
_cell.length_c   1.000
_cell.angle_alpha   90.00
_cell.angle_beta   90.00
_cell.angle_gamma   90.00
#
_symmetry.space_group_name_H-M   'P 1'
#
loop_
_entity.id
_entity.type
_entity.pdbx_description
1 polymer ?
#
loop_
_entity_poly.entity_id
_entity_poly.type
_entity_poly.pdbx_seq_one_letter_code
_entity_poly.pdbx_strand_id
1 'polypeptide(L)'
;MSHTPEELEAAREAAQAAVDTATSWDYSAGDAKIDSKLREGLDAAGVTIDDDEFERIVREIDALTGDEDAGTPQVGAARPTTGA
;
A
#
# COMPACT_ATOMS: atom_id res chain seq x y z
N MET A 1 -22.44 -2.97 5.65
CA MET A 1 -22.01 -4.37 5.75
C MET A 1 -20.65 -4.36 6.43
N SER A 2 -20.44 -5.16 7.48
CA SER A 2 -19.12 -5.32 8.09
C SER A 2 -18.41 -6.47 7.38
N HIS A 3 -17.17 -6.24 6.93
CA HIS A 3 -16.36 -7.30 6.31
C HIS A 3 -16.01 -8.38 7.34
N THR A 4 -15.90 -9.61 6.89
CA THR A 4 -15.38 -10.72 7.69
C THR A 4 -13.90 -10.52 7.98
N PRO A 5 -13.36 -11.08 9.08
CA PRO A 5 -11.93 -11.03 9.36
C PRO A 5 -11.09 -11.66 8.23
N GLU A 6 -11.61 -12.67 7.53
CA GLU A 6 -10.95 -13.28 6.37
C GLU A 6 -10.86 -12.29 5.18
N GLU A 7 -11.92 -11.53 4.90
CA GLU A 7 -11.89 -10.48 3.88
C GLU A 7 -10.94 -9.34 4.24
N LEU A 8 -10.86 -8.97 5.52
CA LEU A 8 -9.93 -7.95 6.00
C LEU A 8 -8.48 -8.43 5.93
N GLU A 9 -8.22 -9.70 6.24
CA GLU A 9 -6.89 -10.29 6.12
C GLU A 9 -6.46 -10.35 4.65
N ALA A 10 -7.32 -10.86 3.76
CA ALA A 10 -7.06 -10.87 2.31
C ALA A 10 -6.84 -9.45 1.76
N ALA A 11 -7.61 -8.46 2.23
CA ALA A 11 -7.41 -7.08 1.82
C ALA A 11 -6.06 -6.51 2.28
N ARG A 12 -5.63 -6.86 3.50
CA ARG A 12 -4.31 -6.46 4.03
C ARG A 12 -3.18 -7.13 3.27
N GLU A 13 -3.29 -8.42 2.95
CA GLU A 13 -2.30 -9.13 2.13
C GLU A 13 -2.20 -8.53 0.73
N ALA A 14 -3.33 -8.21 0.10
CA ALA A 14 -3.33 -7.61 -1.22
C ALA A 14 -2.79 -6.17 -1.21
N ALA A 15 -3.11 -5.39 -0.18
CA ALA A 15 -2.51 -4.07 0.04
C ALA A 15 -1.00 -4.18 0.29
N GLN A 16 -0.55 -5.18 1.06
CA GLN A 16 0.86 -5.43 1.31
C GLN A 16 1.61 -5.78 0.02
N ALA A 17 1.00 -6.56 -0.88
CA ALA A 17 1.56 -6.86 -2.19
C ALA A 17 1.68 -5.60 -3.07
N ALA A 18 0.72 -4.67 -2.97
CA ALA A 18 0.80 -3.37 -3.63
C ALA A 18 1.95 -2.52 -3.07
N VAL A 19 2.18 -2.52 -1.75
CA VAL A 19 3.31 -1.84 -1.10
C VAL A 19 4.65 -2.45 -1.49
N ASP A 20 4.75 -3.77 -1.51
CA ASP A 20 5.97 -4.50 -1.91
C ASP A 20 6.32 -4.20 -3.37
N THR A 21 5.32 -4.26 -4.24
CA THR A 21 5.45 -3.81 -5.63
C THR A 21 5.84 -2.34 -5.67
N ALA A 22 5.17 -1.47 -4.91
CA ALA A 22 5.48 -0.06 -4.83
C ALA A 22 6.83 0.24 -4.15
N THR A 23 7.54 -0.74 -3.60
CA THR A 23 8.89 -0.59 -3.03
C THR A 23 9.95 -1.20 -3.93
N SER A 24 9.60 -2.25 -4.68
CA SER A 24 10.53 -2.96 -5.56
C SER A 24 10.96 -2.16 -6.80
N TRP A 25 10.28 -1.07 -7.15
CA TRP A 25 10.72 -0.26 -8.29
C TRP A 25 11.81 0.70 -7.86
N ASP A 26 12.62 1.14 -8.81
CA ASP A 26 13.68 2.10 -8.55
C ASP A 26 13.07 3.52 -8.47
N TYR A 27 12.93 4.04 -7.25
CA TYR A 27 12.19 5.30 -6.96
C TYR A 27 13.08 6.53 -6.86
N SER A 28 14.00 6.70 -7.80
CA SER A 28 14.61 8.01 -8.10
C SER A 28 13.59 9.11 -8.52
N ALA A 29 12.28 8.87 -8.40
CA ALA A 29 11.20 9.64 -9.01
C ALA A 29 10.27 10.39 -8.02
N GLY A 30 10.51 10.30 -6.71
CA GLY A 30 9.79 11.06 -5.68
C GLY A 30 8.35 10.61 -5.40
N ASP A 31 7.76 11.22 -4.37
CA ASP A 31 6.48 10.85 -3.73
C ASP A 31 5.32 10.68 -4.73
N ALA A 32 5.20 11.55 -5.73
CA ALA A 32 4.08 11.54 -6.67
C ALA A 32 4.01 10.26 -7.53
N LYS A 33 5.17 9.64 -7.83
CA LYS A 33 5.19 8.38 -8.58
C LYS A 33 4.85 7.19 -7.69
N ILE A 34 5.30 7.23 -6.43
CA ILE A 34 4.97 6.22 -5.41
C ILE A 34 3.47 6.25 -5.13
N ASP A 35 2.88 7.44 -4.94
CA ASP A 35 1.43 7.64 -4.78
C ASP A 35 0.66 6.98 -5.94
N SER A 36 0.97 7.36 -7.18
CA SER A 36 0.26 6.83 -8.34
C SER A 36 0.38 5.31 -8.46
N LYS A 37 1.54 4.73 -8.13
CA LYS A 37 1.79 3.28 -8.25
C LYS A 37 1.14 2.48 -7.14
N LEU A 38 1.23 2.97 -5.91
CA LEU A 38 0.56 2.36 -4.78
C LEU A 38 -0.96 2.36 -5.00
N ARG A 39 -1.51 3.49 -5.45
CA ARG A 39 -2.94 3.62 -5.73
C ARG A 39 -3.41 2.70 -6.86
N GLU A 40 -2.62 2.59 -7.94
CA GLU A 40 -2.87 1.63 -9.04
C GLU A 40 -2.86 0.18 -8.53
N GLY A 41 -1.90 -0.18 -7.66
CA GLY A 41 -1.82 -1.51 -7.07
C GLY A 41 -3.01 -1.85 -6.16
N LEU A 42 -3.43 -0.89 -5.32
CA LEU A 42 -4.59 -1.05 -4.43
C LEU A 42 -5.89 -1.19 -5.23
N ASP A 43 -6.08 -0.36 -6.26
CA ASP A 43 -7.27 -0.42 -7.14
C ASP A 43 -7.32 -1.73 -7.93
N ALA A 44 -6.19 -2.16 -8.50
CA ALA A 44 -6.08 -3.45 -9.20
C ALA A 44 -6.35 -4.65 -8.28
N ALA A 45 -5.97 -4.54 -7.01
CA ALA A 45 -6.28 -5.53 -5.98
C ALA A 45 -7.72 -5.45 -5.46
N GLY A 46 -8.48 -4.41 -5.84
CA GLY A 46 -9.84 -4.19 -5.36
C GLY A 46 -9.89 -3.90 -3.86
N VAL A 47 -8.86 -3.23 -3.33
CA VAL A 47 -8.74 -2.85 -1.92
C VAL A 47 -8.52 -1.37 -1.76
N THR A 48 -8.81 -0.86 -0.57
CA THR A 48 -8.61 0.52 -0.18
C THR A 48 -8.02 0.58 1.22
N ILE A 49 -7.22 1.60 1.48
CA ILE A 49 -6.69 1.95 2.80
C ILE A 49 -7.08 3.39 3.09
N ASP A 50 -7.18 3.77 4.36
CA ASP A 50 -7.46 5.16 4.75
C ASP A 50 -6.35 6.10 4.26
N ASP A 51 -6.70 7.34 3.92
CA ASP A 51 -5.77 8.32 3.35
C ASP A 51 -4.57 8.58 4.29
N ASP A 52 -4.78 8.64 5.61
CA ASP A 52 -3.70 8.79 6.60
C ASP A 52 -2.67 7.63 6.54
N GLU A 53 -3.17 6.40 6.35
CA GLU A 53 -2.33 5.20 6.25
C GLU A 53 -1.60 5.19 4.90
N PHE A 54 -2.29 5.61 3.84
CA PHE A 54 -1.70 5.75 2.52
C PHE A 54 -0.54 6.75 2.51
N GLU A 55 -0.75 7.96 3.03
CA GLU A 55 0.30 9.00 3.11
C GLU A 55 1.49 8.54 3.96
N ARG A 56 1.24 7.80 5.05
CA ARG A 56 2.29 7.20 5.88
C ARG A 56 3.15 6.25 5.04
N ILE A 57 2.53 5.31 4.35
CA ILE A 57 3.22 4.32 3.52
C ILE A 57 4.02 5.00 2.40
N VAL A 58 3.44 5.97 1.69
CA VAL A 58 4.15 6.69 0.61
C VAL A 58 5.42 7.35 1.13
N ARG A 59 5.36 8.01 2.29
CA ARG A 59 6.54 8.64 2.91
C ARG A 59 7.57 7.63 3.38
N GLU A 60 7.13 6.49 3.90
CA GLU A 60 8.06 5.42 4.30
C GLU A 60 8.76 4.82 3.08
N ILE A 61 8.04 4.53 1.98
CA ILE A 61 8.64 4.06 0.72
C ILE A 61 9.63 5.09 0.17
N ASP A 62 9.28 6.38 0.16
CA ASP A 62 10.17 7.45 -0.31
C ASP A 62 11.48 7.48 0.52
N ALA A 63 11.35 7.33 1.84
CA ALA A 63 12.49 7.26 2.75
C ALA A 63 13.40 6.04 2.53
N LEU A 64 12.87 4.90 2.04
CA LEU A 64 13.67 3.72 1.68
C LEU A 64 14.68 3.99 0.56
N THR A 65 14.38 4.95 -0.32
CA THR A 65 15.31 5.38 -1.37
C THR A 65 16.65 5.87 -0.79
N GLY A 66 16.65 6.35 0.46
CA GLY A 66 17.85 6.80 1.18
C GLY A 66 18.43 5.79 2.17
N ASP A 67 17.77 4.66 2.42
CA ASP A 67 18.13 3.70 3.48
C ASP A 67 17.88 2.26 2.98
N GLU A 68 18.91 1.64 2.44
CA GLU A 68 18.86 0.31 1.81
C GLU A 68 18.61 -0.83 2.81
N ASP A 69 18.78 -0.57 4.11
CA ASP A 69 18.54 -1.50 5.21
C ASP A 69 17.11 -1.40 5.78
N ALA A 70 16.37 -0.34 5.43
CA ALA A 70 15.00 -0.17 5.86
C ALA A 70 14.08 -1.13 5.09
N GLY A 71 13.29 -1.91 5.83
CA GLY A 71 12.37 -2.90 5.27
C GLY A 71 11.14 -2.25 4.63
N THR A 72 10.44 -3.01 3.79
CA THR A 72 9.17 -2.60 3.18
C THR A 72 8.15 -2.15 4.24
N PRO A 73 7.42 -1.04 4.03
CA PRO A 73 6.42 -0.58 5.00
C PRO A 73 5.31 -1.61 5.15
N GLN A 74 4.76 -1.72 6.36
CA GLN A 74 3.68 -2.68 6.64
C GLN A 74 2.32 -2.00 6.64
N VAL A 75 1.32 -2.66 6.05
CA VAL A 75 -0.08 -2.22 6.05
C VAL A 75 -0.76 -2.61 7.36
N GLY A 76 -1.17 -1.62 8.14
CA GLY A 76 -1.89 -1.77 9.39
C GLY A 76 -3.35 -2.18 9.19
N ALA A 77 -4.04 -1.53 8.24
CA ALA A 77 -5.43 -1.83 7.93
C ALA A 77 -5.75 -1.58 6.46
N ALA A 78 -6.50 -2.50 5.85
CA ALA A 78 -7.05 -2.37 4.53
C ALA A 78 -8.47 -2.93 4.50
N ARG A 79 -9.25 -2.49 3.51
CA ARG A 79 -10.64 -2.91 3.31
C ARG A 79 -10.85 -3.29 1.86
N PRO A 80 -11.66 -4.33 1.57
CA PRO A 80 -12.12 -4.59 0.22
C PRO A 80 -12.93 -3.40 -0.32
N THR A 81 -12.66 -2.98 -1.55
CA THR A 81 -13.43 -1.97 -2.28
C THR A 81 -14.74 -2.57 -2.80
N THR A 82 -14.76 -3.89 -3.06
CA THR A 82 -15.97 -4.63 -3.44
C THR A 82 -16.72 -5.08 -2.18
N GLY A 83 -17.68 -4.27 -1.75
CA GLY A 83 -18.58 -4.55 -0.63
C GLY A 83 -19.75 -3.58 -0.49
N ALA A 84 -20.21 -3.00 -1.60
CA ALA A 84 -21.42 -2.18 -1.69
C ALA A 84 -22.48 -2.89 -2.54
#